data_AF-A0A3M1Q5N4-F1
#
_entry.id   AF-A0A3M1Q5N4-F1
#
_cell.length_a   1.000
_cell.length_b   1.000
_cell.length_c   1.000
_cell.angle_alpha   90.00
_cell.angle_beta   90.00
_cell.angle_gamma   90.00
#
_symmetry.space_group_name_H-M   'P 1'
#
loop_
_entity.id
_entity.type
_entity.pdbx_description
1 polymer ?
#
loop_
_entity_poly.entity_id
_entity_poly.type
_entity_poly.pdbx_seq_one_letter_code
_entity_poly.pdbx_strand_id
1 'polypeptide(L)'
;MKAPIASGKWVEGFDAETPASDAARLVLRSRLAPIGELLDGAANHAADDEEFVHQLRVATRRAAAALRAFECVGPRTAMKTVARQLREIRRAAAAAREDDVHGGILKSL
;
A
#
# COMPACT_ATOMS: atom_id res chain seq x y z
N MET A 1 -10.98 10.01 -12.92
CA MET A 1 -10.00 10.33 -11.86
C MET A 1 -8.77 9.46 -12.12
N LYS A 2 -7.55 9.97 -11.96
CA LYS A 2 -6.33 9.18 -12.20
C LYS A 2 -5.78 8.67 -10.88
N ALA A 3 -5.30 7.43 -10.84
CA ALA A 3 -4.75 6.86 -9.61
C ALA A 3 -3.59 7.71 -9.04
N PRO A 4 -3.58 8.02 -7.74
CA PRO A 4 -2.45 8.68 -7.12
C PRO A 4 -1.24 7.75 -7.14
N ILE A 5 -0.06 8.29 -7.43
CA ILE A 5 1.18 7.52 -7.42
C ILE A 5 1.50 7.17 -5.96
N ALA A 6 1.63 5.89 -5.64
CA ALA A 6 2.06 5.45 -4.32
C ALA A 6 3.38 6.15 -3.96
N SER A 7 3.39 6.91 -2.86
CA SER A 7 4.40 7.94 -2.55
C SER A 7 5.85 7.57 -2.89
N GLY A 8 6.63 8.56 -3.31
CA GLY A 8 7.96 8.43 -3.92
C GLY A 8 8.93 7.44 -3.25
N LYS A 9 9.95 7.03 -4.01
CA LYS A 9 10.99 6.09 -3.56
C LYS A 9 11.57 6.48 -2.19
N TRP A 10 11.70 7.78 -1.96
CA TRP A 10 12.31 8.38 -0.76
C TRP A 10 11.24 8.92 0.19
N VAL A 11 11.55 8.88 1.49
CA VAL A 11 10.78 9.57 2.54
C VAL A 11 11.68 10.68 3.06
N GLU A 12 11.17 11.90 3.11
CA GLU A 12 11.89 13.08 3.56
C GLU A 12 11.56 13.39 5.03
N GLY A 13 12.31 14.32 5.63
CA GLY A 13 12.01 14.85 6.98
C GLY A 13 12.76 14.19 8.14
N PHE A 14 13.85 13.47 7.87
CA PHE A 14 14.77 12.97 8.90
C PHE A 14 16.21 12.95 8.38
N ASP A 15 17.16 12.93 9.30
CA ASP A 15 18.61 12.89 9.06
C ASP A 15 19.30 11.86 9.98
N ALA A 16 20.63 11.89 10.04
CA ALA A 16 21.42 10.95 10.84
C ALA A 16 21.26 11.14 12.37
N GLU A 17 20.88 12.33 12.82
CA GLU A 17 20.70 12.65 14.23
C GLU A 17 19.27 12.38 14.71
N THR A 18 18.34 12.16 13.77
CA THR A 18 16.95 11.88 14.08
C THR A 18 16.81 10.54 14.82
N PRO A 19 16.14 10.49 15.99
CA PRO A 19 15.89 9.24 16.68
C PRO A 19 15.21 8.21 15.77
N ALA A 20 15.67 6.96 15.82
CA ALA A 20 15.12 5.88 15.00
C ALA A 20 13.60 5.72 15.18
N SER A 21 13.08 6.06 16.37
CA SER A 21 11.65 6.05 16.65
C SER A 21 10.86 7.08 15.86
N ASP A 22 11.44 8.25 15.63
CA ASP A 22 10.78 9.36 14.96
C ASP A 22 10.87 9.17 13.45
N ALA A 23 12.03 8.75 12.94
CA ALA A 23 12.20 8.33 11.56
C ALA A 23 11.22 7.19 11.20
N ALA A 24 11.05 6.18 12.06
CA ALA A 24 10.10 5.11 11.85
C ALA A 24 8.65 5.61 11.74
N ARG A 25 8.24 6.55 12.62
CA ARG A 25 6.90 7.15 12.58
C ARG A 25 6.66 7.90 11.27
N LEU A 26 7.64 8.67 10.81
CA LEU A 26 7.57 9.39 9.53
C LEU A 26 7.44 8.43 8.35
N VAL A 27 8.28 7.40 8.29
CA VAL A 27 8.22 6.40 7.22
C VAL A 27 6.87 5.67 7.25
N LEU A 28 6.43 5.17 8.40
CA LEU A 28 5.16 4.46 8.50
C LEU A 28 3.97 5.33 8.11
N ARG A 29 3.93 6.59 8.54
CA ARG A 29 2.89 7.56 8.15
C ARG A 29 2.89 7.77 6.63
N SER A 30 4.05 8.04 6.05
CA SER A 30 4.20 8.26 4.60
C SER A 30 3.77 7.06 3.76
N ARG A 31 3.95 5.83 4.26
CA ARG A 31 3.58 4.60 3.56
C ARG A 31 2.13 4.18 3.78
N LEU A 32 1.53 4.51 4.92
CA LEU A 32 0.15 4.15 5.24
C LEU A 32 -0.85 5.18 4.70
N ALA A 33 -0.51 6.47 4.67
CA ALA A 33 -1.43 7.53 4.29
C ALA A 33 -2.11 7.33 2.92
N PRO A 34 -1.40 6.96 1.84
CA PRO A 34 -2.04 6.83 0.52
C PRO A 34 -2.99 5.63 0.40
N ILE A 35 -2.95 4.68 1.35
CA ILE A 35 -3.69 3.41 1.21
C ILE A 35 -5.20 3.63 1.28
N GLY A 36 -5.68 4.60 2.05
CA GLY A 36 -7.11 4.91 2.13
C GLY A 36 -7.68 5.36 0.78
N GLU A 37 -7.05 6.36 0.17
CA GLU A 37 -7.44 6.88 -1.16
C GLU A 37 -7.32 5.82 -2.25
N LEU A 38 -6.24 5.03 -2.22
CA LEU A 38 -6.04 3.94 -3.18
C LEU A 38 -7.06 2.81 -2.99
N LEU A 39 -7.49 2.54 -1.76
CA LEU A 39 -8.51 1.53 -1.48
C LEU A 39 -9.86 1.98 -2.02
N ASP A 40 -10.24 3.24 -1.79
CA ASP A 40 -11.47 3.82 -2.33
C ASP A 40 -11.47 3.84 -3.87
N GLY A 41 -10.35 4.27 -4.46
CA GLY A 41 -10.16 4.25 -5.91
C GLY A 41 -10.23 2.85 -6.51
N ALA A 42 -9.61 1.86 -5.86
CA ALA A 42 -9.69 0.47 -6.32
C ALA A 42 -11.11 -0.12 -6.17
N ALA A 43 -11.87 0.30 -5.16
CA ALA A 43 -13.23 -0.17 -4.96
C ALA A 43 -14.23 0.42 -5.97
N ASN A 44 -14.07 1.70 -6.31
CA ASN A 44 -15.06 2.45 -7.08
C ASN A 44 -14.66 2.70 -8.54
N HIS A 45 -13.37 2.63 -8.88
CA HIS A 45 -12.84 3.07 -10.18
C HIS A 45 -11.90 2.06 -10.86
N ALA A 46 -11.75 0.84 -10.33
CA ALA A 46 -10.86 -0.17 -10.91
C ALA A 46 -11.24 -0.58 -12.34
N ALA A 47 -12.53 -0.56 -12.69
CA ALA A 47 -13.00 -0.87 -14.05
C ALA A 47 -12.61 0.22 -15.07
N ASP A 48 -12.43 1.46 -14.62
CA ASP A 48 -12.07 2.61 -15.45
C ASP A 48 -10.55 2.76 -15.58
N ASP A 49 -9.80 2.41 -14.52
CA ASP A 49 -8.35 2.55 -14.43
C ASP A 49 -7.75 1.45 -13.53
N GLU A 50 -7.16 0.41 -14.15
CA GLU A 50 -6.50 -0.70 -13.44
C GLU A 50 -5.30 -0.23 -12.58
N GLU A 51 -4.81 0.98 -12.81
CA GLU A 51 -3.70 1.56 -12.06
C GLU A 51 -4.05 1.74 -10.59
N PHE A 52 -5.32 1.92 -10.21
CA PHE A 52 -5.73 1.96 -8.81
C PHE A 52 -5.40 0.64 -8.09
N VAL A 53 -5.68 -0.49 -8.72
CA VAL A 53 -5.37 -1.83 -8.17
C VAL A 53 -3.86 -2.03 -8.13
N HIS A 54 -3.13 -1.60 -9.18
CA HIS A 54 -1.67 -1.68 -9.20
C HIS A 54 -1.02 -0.87 -8.06
N GLN A 55 -1.40 0.41 -7.94
CA GLN A 55 -0.84 1.31 -6.93
C GLN A 55 -1.22 0.89 -5.51
N LEU A 56 -2.44 0.40 -5.28
CA LEU A 56 -2.84 -0.18 -3.99
C LEU A 56 -1.96 -1.37 -3.61
N ARG A 57 -1.65 -2.26 -4.55
CA ARG A 57 -0.75 -3.41 -4.32
C ARG A 57 0.68 -2.97 -4.02
N VAL A 58 1.18 -1.94 -4.71
CA VAL A 58 2.51 -1.37 -4.46
C VAL A 58 2.57 -0.72 -3.08
N ALA A 59 1.60 0.13 -2.73
CA ALA A 59 1.53 0.83 -1.46
C ALA A 59 1.44 -0.14 -0.28
N THR A 60 0.51 -1.10 -0.32
CA THR A 60 0.33 -2.11 0.73
C THR A 60 1.56 -2.99 0.92
N ARG A 61 2.26 -3.39 -0.16
CA ARG A 61 3.52 -4.14 -0.07
C ARG A 61 4.61 -3.34 0.64
N ARG A 62 4.78 -2.06 0.28
CA ARG A 62 5.81 -1.17 0.85
C ARG A 62 5.51 -0.86 2.32
N ALA A 63 4.26 -0.59 2.67
CA ALA A 63 3.84 -0.38 4.06
C ALA A 63 4.08 -1.64 4.91
N ALA A 64 3.76 -2.83 4.40
CA ALA A 64 4.03 -4.08 5.10
C ALA A 64 5.53 -4.33 5.31
N ALA A 65 6.39 -3.92 4.36
CA ALA A 65 7.84 -4.00 4.53
C ALA A 65 8.34 -3.03 5.62
N ALA A 66 7.84 -1.80 5.63
CA ALA A 66 8.18 -0.82 6.66
C ALA A 66 7.76 -1.29 8.07
N LEU A 67 6.56 -1.86 8.22
CA LEU A 67 6.09 -2.42 9.50
C LEU A 67 7.01 -3.53 10.04
N ARG A 68 7.58 -4.36 9.15
CA ARG A 68 8.56 -5.38 9.56
C ARG A 68 9.89 -4.77 9.95
N ALA A 69 10.37 -3.76 9.21
CA ALA A 69 11.63 -3.09 9.50
C ALA A 69 11.61 -2.36 10.85
N PHE A 70 10.45 -1.84 11.26
CA PHE A 70 10.29 -1.06 12.49
C PHE A 70 9.52 -1.80 13.60
N GLU A 71 9.48 -3.13 13.58
CA GLU A 71 8.69 -3.88 14.58
C GLU A 71 9.18 -3.67 16.02
N CYS A 72 10.45 -3.31 16.21
CA CYS A 72 11.07 -3.06 17.51
C CYS A 72 10.78 -1.67 18.09
N VAL A 73 10.24 -0.76 17.29
CA VAL A 73 10.07 0.66 17.64
C VAL A 73 8.70 0.96 18.23
N GLY A 74 7.72 0.08 18.02
CA GLY A 74 6.35 0.30 18.44
C GLY A 74 5.69 -0.94 19.07
N PRO A 75 4.43 -0.81 19.50
CA PRO A 75 3.69 -1.92 20.09
C PRO A 75 3.53 -3.06 19.08
N ARG A 76 4.19 -4.19 19.35
CA ARG A 76 4.23 -5.36 18.45
C ARG A 76 2.83 -5.82 18.01
N THR A 77 1.86 -5.77 18.92
CA THR A 77 0.47 -6.16 18.63
C THR A 77 -0.17 -5.25 17.59
N ALA A 78 -0.02 -3.93 17.72
CA ALA A 78 -0.55 -2.97 16.75
C ALA A 78 0.10 -3.16 15.37
N MET A 79 1.42 -3.32 15.32
CA MET A 79 2.18 -3.57 14.09
C MET A 79 1.69 -4.83 13.36
N LYS A 80 1.48 -5.92 14.10
CA LYS A 80 0.94 -7.18 13.56
C LYS A 80 -0.48 -7.03 13.02
N THR A 81 -1.35 -6.30 13.73
CA THR A 81 -2.73 -6.05 13.30
C THR A 81 -2.75 -5.30 11.96
N VAL A 82 -1.99 -4.21 11.84
CA VAL A 82 -1.92 -3.44 10.58
C VAL A 82 -1.33 -4.31 9.47
N ALA A 83 -0.26 -5.06 9.73
CA ALA A 83 0.34 -5.95 8.74
C ALA A 83 -0.62 -7.05 8.25
N ARG A 84 -1.54 -7.52 9.10
CA ARG A 84 -2.60 -8.46 8.73
C ARG A 84 -3.62 -7.80 7.81
N GLN A 85 -4.12 -6.62 8.15
CA GLN A 85 -5.07 -5.87 7.32
C GLN A 85 -4.49 -5.58 5.92
N LEU A 86 -3.24 -5.14 5.85
CA LEU A 86 -2.56 -4.93 4.57
C LEU A 86 -2.44 -6.21 3.72
N ARG A 87 -2.30 -7.37 4.38
CA ARG A 87 -2.26 -8.67 3.70
C ARG A 87 -3.63 -9.04 3.13
N GLU A 88 -4.70 -8.78 3.88
CA GLU A 88 -6.08 -9.03 3.46
C GLU A 88 -6.45 -8.14 2.26
N ILE A 89 -6.16 -6.83 2.33
CA ILE A 89 -6.35 -5.89 1.21
C ILE A 89 -5.64 -6.40 -0.05
N ARG A 90 -4.37 -6.80 0.09
CA ARG A 90 -3.58 -7.28 -1.06
C ARG A 90 -4.10 -8.59 -1.64
N ARG A 91 -4.72 -9.47 -0.83
CA ARG A 91 -5.35 -10.70 -1.31
C ARG A 91 -6.62 -10.39 -2.10
N ALA A 92 -7.47 -9.51 -1.58
CA ALA A 92 -8.66 -9.06 -2.30
C ALA A 92 -8.29 -8.40 -3.64
N ALA A 93 -7.29 -7.51 -3.64
CA ALA A 93 -6.77 -6.88 -4.85
C ALA A 93 -6.03 -7.85 -5.80
N ALA A 94 -5.65 -9.06 -5.36
CA ALA A 94 -5.07 -10.08 -6.24
C ALA A 94 -6.16 -10.79 -7.05
N ALA A 95 -7.26 -11.16 -6.38
CA ALA A 95 -8.41 -11.80 -7.03
C ALA A 95 -9.01 -10.87 -8.11
N ALA A 96 -9.18 -9.58 -7.80
CA ALA A 96 -9.66 -8.60 -8.78
C ALA A 96 -8.79 -8.54 -10.05
N ARG A 97 -7.46 -8.56 -9.90
CA ARG A 97 -6.56 -8.54 -11.06
C ARG A 97 -6.54 -9.85 -11.85
N GLU A 98 -6.78 -10.97 -11.18
CA GLU A 98 -6.92 -12.26 -11.86
C GLU A 98 -8.15 -12.25 -12.78
N ASP A 99 -9.26 -11.69 -12.30
CA ASP A 99 -10.47 -11.47 -13.11
C ASP A 99 -10.24 -10.46 -14.25
N ASP A 100 -9.50 -9.36 -14.02
CA ASP A 100 -9.14 -8.39 -15.06
C ASP A 100 -8.30 -9.00 -16.19
N VAL A 101 -7.33 -9.84 -15.85
CA VAL A 101 -6.47 -10.52 -16.84
C VAL A 101 -7.30 -11.47 -17.70
N HIS A 102 -8.21 -12.24 -17.09
CA HIS A 102 -9.11 -13.12 -17.85
C HIS A 102 -10.11 -12.34 -18.71
N GLY A 103 -10.68 -11.25 -18.19
CA GLY A 103 -11.58 -10.37 -18.95
C GLY A 103 -10.89 -9.68 -20.13
N GLY A 104 -9.63 -9.26 -19.98
CA GLY A 104 -8.82 -8.68 -21.06
C GLY A 104 -8.53 -9.67 -22.19
N ILE A 105 -8.26 -10.94 -21.85
CA ILE A 105 -8.09 -12.02 -22.84
C ILE A 105 -9.39 -12.25 -23.61
N LEU A 106 -10.55 -12.24 -22.93
CA LEU A 106 -11.84 -12.43 -23.60
C LEU A 106 -12.25 -11.24 -24.49
N LYS A 107 -11.85 -10.01 -24.14
CA LYS A 107 -12.08 -8.81 -24.98
C LYS A 107 -11.13 -8.71 -26.18
N SER A 108 -10.08 -9.53 -26.24
CA SER A 108 -9.10 -9.55 -27.34
C SER A 108 -9.29 -10.75 -28.29
N LEU A 109 -10.32 -11.57 -28.07
CA LEU A 109 -10.88 -12.55 -29.00
C LEU A 109 -12.00 -11.92 -29.83
#